data_AF-A0A534C3M1-F1
#
_entry.id   AF-A0A534C3M1-F1
#
_cell.length_a   1.000
_cell.length_b   1.000
_cell.length_c   1.000
_cell.angle_alpha   90.00
_cell.angle_beta   90.00
_cell.angle_gamma   90.00
#
_symmetry.space_group_name_H-M   'P 1'
#
loop_
_entity.id
_entity.type
_entity.pdbx_description
1 polymer ?
#
loop_
_entity_poly.entity_id
_entity_poly.type
_entity_poly.pdbx_seq_one_letter_code
_entity_poly.pdbx_strand_id
1 'polypeptide(L)'
;MQTLADRLRSREFVVTTELTPPKGLDLSELFAKAQALKDCVDGFNLTESPRARMTIEPKAVAHLLLDRGLEPIVQVTARDRNRIALQADLLGAAALGIRNFVFMAGDPPSSGDHPDAKPVFDLNTNEMLRAAAGLARGRDLAGNELRGAPRLF
;
A
#
# COMPACT_ATOMS: atom_id res chain seq x y z
N MET A 1 -6.63 -14.89 11.40
CA MET A 1 -7.36 -14.25 10.29
C MET A 1 -6.86 -14.87 8.98
N GLN A 2 -7.75 -15.26 8.07
CA GLN A 2 -7.35 -15.66 6.72
C GLN A 2 -6.81 -14.45 5.97
N THR A 3 -5.72 -14.62 5.22
CA THR A 3 -5.12 -13.50 4.46
C THR A 3 -5.90 -13.25 3.17
N LEU A 4 -5.77 -12.07 2.57
CA LEU A 4 -6.39 -11.79 1.27
C LEU A 4 -5.93 -12.80 0.21
N ALA A 5 -4.65 -13.16 0.23
CA ALA A 5 -4.06 -14.17 -0.64
C ALA A 5 -4.72 -15.54 -0.50
N ASP A 6 -5.10 -15.94 0.72
CA ASP A 6 -5.77 -17.22 0.96
C ASP A 6 -7.20 -17.20 0.42
N ARG A 7 -7.92 -16.09 0.64
CA ARG A 7 -9.29 -15.91 0.12
C ARG A 7 -9.35 -15.87 -1.41
N LEU A 8 -8.40 -15.20 -2.06
CA LEU A 8 -8.32 -15.20 -3.52
C LEU A 8 -7.97 -16.58 -4.10
N ARG A 9 -7.27 -17.44 -3.32
CA ARG A 9 -6.98 -18.82 -3.72
C ARG A 9 -8.13 -19.78 -3.44
N SER A 10 -9.01 -19.50 -2.47
CA SER A 10 -10.13 -20.38 -2.11
C SER A 10 -11.24 -20.44 -3.17
N ARG A 11 -11.21 -19.53 -4.17
CA ARG A 11 -12.25 -19.36 -5.21
C ARG A 11 -13.62 -18.95 -4.65
N GLU A 12 -13.66 -18.44 -3.42
CA GLU A 12 -14.80 -17.73 -2.89
C GLU A 12 -14.87 -16.31 -3.47
N PHE A 13 -16.05 -15.70 -3.48
CA PHE A 13 -16.21 -14.34 -3.94
C PHE A 13 -15.63 -13.37 -2.90
N VAL A 14 -14.58 -12.63 -3.28
CA VAL A 14 -13.88 -11.69 -2.40
C VAL A 14 -14.46 -10.30 -2.53
N VAL A 15 -14.81 -9.69 -1.39
CA VAL A 15 -15.31 -8.32 -1.28
C VAL A 15 -14.25 -7.44 -0.62
N THR A 16 -13.91 -6.31 -1.23
CA THR A 16 -13.03 -5.32 -0.59
C THR A 16 -13.71 -3.96 -0.58
N THR A 17 -13.26 -3.08 0.31
CA THR A 17 -13.69 -1.68 0.34
C THR A 17 -12.50 -0.75 0.44
N GLU A 18 -12.73 0.53 0.19
CA GLU A 18 -11.70 1.56 0.24
C GLU A 18 -11.88 2.45 1.47
N LEU A 19 -10.77 2.74 2.15
CA LEU A 19 -10.67 3.78 3.18
C LEU A 19 -9.64 4.81 2.74
N THR A 20 -9.95 6.08 2.98
CA THR A 20 -9.02 7.18 2.72
C THR A 20 -8.38 7.62 4.04
N PRO A 21 -7.05 7.47 4.19
CA PRO A 21 -6.34 8.05 5.32
C PRO A 21 -6.59 9.56 5.43
N PRO A 22 -6.76 10.11 6.64
CA PRO A 22 -7.10 11.53 6.81
C PRO A 22 -5.87 12.44 6.65
N LYS A 23 -6.14 13.74 6.56
CA LYS A 23 -5.11 14.77 6.73
C LYS A 23 -4.90 15.01 8.23
N GLY A 24 -3.88 14.35 8.79
CA GLY A 24 -3.54 14.40 10.21
C GLY A 24 -3.52 13.02 10.87
N LEU A 25 -3.46 13.00 12.20
CA LEU A 25 -3.28 11.78 12.99
C LEU A 25 -4.57 11.26 13.64
N ASP A 26 -5.68 12.01 13.56
CA ASP A 26 -6.96 11.54 14.10
C ASP A 26 -7.57 10.49 13.15
N LEU A 27 -7.40 9.22 13.53
CA LEU A 27 -7.90 8.06 12.80
C LEU A 27 -9.26 7.56 13.33
N SER A 28 -9.90 8.28 14.26
CA SER A 28 -11.12 7.81 14.93
C SER A 28 -12.25 7.46 13.94
N GLU A 29 -12.54 8.36 12.99
CA GLU A 29 -13.56 8.13 11.96
C GLU A 29 -13.19 6.97 11.01
N LEU A 30 -11.91 6.88 10.62
CA LEU A 30 -11.43 5.80 9.76
C LEU A 30 -11.61 4.44 10.45
N PHE A 31 -11.23 4.34 11.73
CA PHE A 31 -11.40 3.11 12.49
C PHE A 31 -12.87 2.78 12.76
N ALA A 32 -13.72 3.77 12.99
CA ALA A 32 -15.15 3.56 13.12
C ALA A 32 -15.75 2.93 11.84
N LYS A 33 -15.37 3.43 10.66
CA LYS A 33 -15.77 2.87 9.36
C LYS A 33 -15.22 1.46 9.15
N ALA A 34 -13.93 1.25 9.42
CA ALA A 34 -13.31 -0.06 9.29
C ALA A 34 -14.00 -1.11 10.18
N GLN A 35 -14.29 -0.74 11.43
CA GLN A 35 -14.96 -1.60 12.39
C GLN A 35 -16.41 -1.92 11.96
N ALA A 36 -17.14 -0.95 11.43
CA ALA A 36 -18.51 -1.15 10.96
C ALA A 36 -18.60 -2.11 9.77
N LEU A 37 -17.53 -2.23 8.98
CA LEU A 37 -17.49 -3.05 7.76
C LEU A 37 -16.71 -4.36 7.91
N LYS A 38 -16.08 -4.62 9.06
CA LYS A 38 -15.13 -5.73 9.25
C LYS A 38 -15.70 -7.12 8.90
N ASP A 39 -16.99 -7.32 9.10
CA ASP A 39 -17.67 -8.61 8.87
C ASP A 39 -18.31 -8.69 7.47
N CYS A 40 -18.23 -7.60 6.69
CA CYS A 40 -18.78 -7.49 5.35
C CYS A 40 -17.72 -7.53 4.25
N VAL A 41 -16.45 -7.33 4.60
CA VAL A 41 -15.34 -7.22 3.64
C VAL A 41 -14.17 -8.10 4.04
N ASP A 42 -13.44 -8.56 3.05
CA ASP A 42 -12.25 -9.40 3.17
C ASP A 42 -10.95 -8.59 3.25
N GLY A 43 -11.01 -7.30 2.94
CA GLY A 43 -9.87 -6.40 3.00
C GLY A 43 -10.20 -4.93 2.80
N PHE A 44 -9.31 -4.08 3.28
CA PHE A 44 -9.42 -2.62 3.23
C PHE A 44 -8.30 -2.03 2.38
N ASN A 45 -8.64 -1.52 1.21
CA ASN A 45 -7.74 -0.75 0.38
C ASN A 45 -7.54 0.66 0.96
N LEU A 46 -6.30 0.99 1.30
CA LEU A 46 -5.90 2.29 1.82
C LEU A 46 -5.35 3.14 0.69
N THR A 47 -6.00 4.27 0.43
CA THR A 47 -5.54 5.20 -0.61
C THR A 47 -4.27 5.92 -0.21
N GLU A 48 -3.44 6.25 -1.21
CA GLU A 48 -2.24 7.05 -1.00
C GLU A 48 -2.42 8.47 -1.56
N SER A 49 -2.70 9.43 -0.67
CA SER A 49 -2.83 10.85 -1.01
C SER A 49 -3.69 11.06 -2.28
N PRO A 50 -4.97 10.65 -2.25
CA PRO A 50 -5.83 10.64 -3.43
C PRO A 50 -5.98 12.04 -4.04
N ARG A 51 -5.97 12.14 -5.37
CA ARG A 51 -5.95 13.42 -6.10
C ARG A 51 -4.75 14.32 -5.75
N ALA A 52 -3.62 13.70 -5.41
CA ALA A 52 -2.40 14.37 -4.96
C ALA A 52 -2.60 15.28 -3.74
N ARG A 53 -3.60 14.99 -2.88
CA ARG A 53 -3.82 15.72 -1.63
C ARG A 53 -3.09 15.01 -0.50
N MET A 54 -2.22 15.73 0.20
CA MET A 54 -1.41 15.14 1.26
C MET A 54 -2.29 14.61 2.40
N THR A 55 -2.10 13.34 2.72
CA THR A 55 -2.70 12.64 3.87
C THR A 55 -1.62 11.95 4.68
N ILE A 56 -1.97 11.42 5.86
CA ILE A 56 -1.09 10.48 6.57
C ILE A 56 -0.71 9.31 5.64
N GLU A 57 0.50 8.83 5.83
CA GLU A 57 1.09 7.75 5.03
C GLU A 57 0.30 6.43 5.24
N PRO A 58 -0.13 5.75 4.16
CA PRO A 58 -1.03 4.60 4.25
C PRO A 58 -0.40 3.33 4.83
N LYS A 59 0.91 3.08 4.71
CA LYS A 59 1.56 1.91 5.33
C LYS A 59 1.48 1.98 6.86
N ALA A 60 1.65 3.16 7.46
CA ALA A 60 1.48 3.34 8.89
C ALA A 60 0.05 2.99 9.34
N VAL A 61 -0.96 3.47 8.60
CA VAL A 61 -2.37 3.14 8.87
C VAL A 61 -2.65 1.66 8.65
N ALA A 62 -2.03 1.03 7.64
CA ALA A 62 -2.15 -0.41 7.38
C ALA A 62 -1.66 -1.25 8.57
N HIS A 63 -0.52 -0.89 9.16
CA HIS A 63 -0.03 -1.57 10.36
C HIS A 63 -1.02 -1.44 11.53
N LEU A 64 -1.61 -0.25 11.72
CA LEU A 64 -2.63 -0.04 12.75
C LEU A 64 -3.93 -0.81 12.48
N LEU A 65 -4.26 -1.09 11.21
CA LEU A 65 -5.35 -2.00 10.85
C LEU A 65 -5.00 -3.47 11.14
N LEU A 66 -3.75 -3.88 10.91
CA LEU A 66 -3.28 -5.23 11.27
C LEU A 66 -3.38 -5.48 12.78
N ASP A 67 -3.01 -4.49 13.61
CA ASP A 67 -3.17 -4.57 15.07
C ASP A 67 -4.63 -4.76 15.51
N ARG A 68 -5.58 -4.36 14.66
CA ARG A 68 -7.03 -4.52 14.87
C ARG A 68 -7.58 -5.80 14.23
N GLY A 69 -6.73 -6.66 13.68
CA GLY A 69 -7.13 -7.88 13.00
C GLY A 69 -7.92 -7.61 11.72
N LEU A 70 -7.56 -6.56 10.99
CA LEU A 70 -8.14 -6.21 9.69
C LEU A 70 -7.05 -6.35 8.61
N GLU A 71 -7.42 -6.81 7.41
CA GLU A 71 -6.48 -7.09 6.33
C GLU A 71 -6.33 -5.86 5.40
N PRO A 72 -5.19 -5.15 5.41
CA PRO A 72 -4.99 -3.97 4.58
C PRO A 72 -4.46 -4.32 3.19
N ILE A 73 -4.77 -3.45 2.24
CA ILE A 73 -4.19 -3.38 0.89
C ILE A 73 -3.67 -1.96 0.70
N VAL A 74 -2.38 -1.77 0.47
CA VAL A 74 -1.78 -0.44 0.42
C VAL A 74 -1.61 0.03 -1.01
N GLN A 75 -2.20 1.18 -1.35
CA GLN A 75 -1.88 1.85 -2.60
C GLN A 75 -0.47 2.46 -2.53
N VAL A 76 0.29 2.34 -3.62
CA VAL A 76 1.61 2.95 -3.78
C VAL A 76 1.66 3.63 -5.14
N THR A 77 1.93 4.93 -5.11
CA THR A 77 1.95 5.81 -6.27
C THR A 77 3.39 6.06 -6.75
N ALA A 78 3.60 6.03 -8.07
CA ALA A 78 4.86 6.42 -8.70
C ALA A 78 5.15 7.92 -8.59
N ARG A 79 4.10 8.74 -8.47
CA ARG A 79 4.18 10.20 -8.30
C ARG A 79 5.22 10.63 -7.28
N ASP A 80 5.29 9.93 -6.14
CA ASP A 80 6.02 10.39 -4.97
C ASP A 80 7.37 9.67 -4.75
N ARG A 81 7.71 8.63 -5.53
CA ARG A 81 8.83 7.73 -5.23
C ARG A 81 9.74 7.42 -6.40
N ASN A 82 11.03 7.38 -6.10
CA ASN A 82 12.02 6.78 -6.99
C ASN A 82 12.20 5.28 -6.68
N ARG A 83 12.93 4.57 -7.51
CA ARG A 83 13.18 3.12 -7.35
C ARG A 83 13.83 2.72 -6.04
N ILE A 84 14.61 3.62 -5.41
CA ILE A 84 15.25 3.34 -4.12
C ILE A 84 14.20 3.43 -3.01
N ALA A 85 13.47 4.55 -2.95
CA ALA A 85 12.42 4.79 -1.97
C ALA A 85 11.31 3.75 -2.06
N LEU A 86 10.87 3.39 -3.26
CA LEU A 86 9.87 2.35 -3.47
C LEU A 86 10.29 1.01 -2.85
N GLN A 87 11.50 0.54 -3.14
CA GLN A 87 11.96 -0.76 -2.66
C GLN A 87 12.17 -0.75 -1.14
N ALA A 88 12.72 0.33 -0.59
CA ALA A 88 12.86 0.51 0.85
C ALA A 88 11.49 0.50 1.55
N ASP A 89 10.51 1.22 1.01
CA ASP A 89 9.14 1.28 1.53
C ASP A 89 8.46 -0.09 1.53
N LEU A 90 8.62 -0.87 0.46
CA LEU A 90 8.04 -2.23 0.37
C LEU A 90 8.68 -3.19 1.40
N LEU A 91 9.99 -3.13 1.59
CA LEU A 91 10.68 -3.92 2.61
C LEU A 91 10.26 -3.51 4.03
N GLY A 92 10.16 -2.21 4.29
CA GLY A 92 9.70 -1.68 5.58
C GLY A 92 8.26 -2.08 5.86
N ALA A 93 7.37 -1.96 4.88
CA ALA A 93 5.98 -2.40 4.99
C ALA A 93 5.87 -3.90 5.27
N ALA A 94 6.65 -4.72 4.57
CA ALA A 94 6.69 -6.16 4.80
C ALA A 94 7.18 -6.51 6.21
N ALA A 95 8.18 -5.78 6.73
CA ALA A 95 8.64 -5.94 8.11
C ALA A 95 7.55 -5.60 9.15
N LEU A 96 6.62 -4.70 8.81
CA LEU A 96 5.43 -4.36 9.60
C LEU A 96 4.25 -5.33 9.41
N GLY A 97 4.44 -6.40 8.64
CA GLY A 97 3.43 -7.43 8.37
C GLY A 97 2.50 -7.12 7.19
N ILE A 98 2.72 -6.02 6.47
CA ILE A 98 1.90 -5.63 5.31
C ILE A 98 2.37 -6.40 4.09
N ARG A 99 1.42 -7.02 3.38
CA ARG A 99 1.75 -7.95 2.29
C ARG A 99 1.10 -7.59 0.96
N ASN A 100 0.00 -6.86 0.99
CA ASN A 100 -0.84 -6.61 -0.17
C ASN A 100 -0.62 -5.16 -0.66
N PHE A 101 -0.22 -5.00 -1.92
CA PHE A 101 0.06 -3.68 -2.52
C PHE A 101 -0.67 -3.50 -3.84
N VAL A 102 -1.13 -2.27 -4.10
CA VAL A 102 -1.70 -1.86 -5.39
C VAL A 102 -0.86 -0.72 -5.95
N PHE A 103 -0.25 -0.96 -7.10
CA PHE A 103 0.64 0.00 -7.75
C PHE A 103 -0.11 0.85 -8.76
N MET A 104 0.08 2.17 -8.70
CA MET A 104 -0.56 3.12 -9.60
C MET A 104 0.36 4.29 -9.96
N ALA A 105 0.09 4.97 -11.07
CA ALA A 105 0.88 6.14 -11.44
C ALA A 105 0.70 7.27 -10.41
N GLY A 106 -0.55 7.55 -10.04
CA GLY A 106 -0.94 8.69 -9.22
C GLY A 106 -1.15 9.97 -10.05
N ASP A 107 -2.01 10.86 -9.55
CA ASP A 107 -2.29 12.15 -10.19
C ASP A 107 -1.09 13.10 -10.06
N PRO A 108 -0.75 13.94 -11.05
CA PRO A 108 0.34 14.89 -10.91
C PRO A 108 0.14 15.81 -9.69
N PRO A 109 1.21 16.27 -9.00
CA PRO A 109 1.09 17.13 -7.83
C PRO A 109 0.26 18.40 -8.06
N SER A 110 0.27 18.93 -9.29
CA SER A 110 -0.54 20.08 -9.73
C SER A 110 -2.06 19.89 -9.57
N SER A 111 -2.54 18.65 -9.47
CA SER A 111 -3.96 18.33 -9.22
C SER A 111 -4.35 18.42 -7.74
N GLY A 112 -3.36 18.56 -6.85
CA GLY A 112 -3.50 18.43 -5.41
C GLY A 112 -3.39 19.74 -4.64
N ASP A 113 -3.09 19.61 -3.34
CA ASP A 113 -2.91 20.74 -2.42
C ASP A 113 -1.44 21.18 -2.25
N HIS A 114 -0.52 20.55 -2.97
CA HIS A 114 0.90 20.90 -3.04
C HIS A 114 1.37 20.98 -4.51
N PRO A 115 0.84 21.93 -5.30
CA PRO A 115 1.08 21.98 -6.75
C PRO A 115 2.55 22.21 -7.13
N ASP A 116 3.34 22.82 -6.24
CA ASP A 116 4.77 23.10 -6.45
C ASP A 116 5.68 21.92 -6.10
N ALA A 117 5.13 20.81 -5.58
CA ALA A 117 5.92 19.63 -5.27
C ALA A 117 6.48 18.99 -6.55
N LYS A 118 7.73 18.54 -6.48
CA LYS A 118 8.40 17.90 -7.62
C LYS A 118 7.83 16.50 -7.84
N PRO A 119 7.27 16.19 -9.02
CA PRO A 119 6.87 14.83 -9.34
C PRO A 119 8.10 13.95 -9.52
N VAL A 120 8.01 12.68 -9.10
CA VAL A 120 9.12 11.72 -9.22
C VAL A 120 8.97 10.85 -10.46
N PHE A 121 7.92 10.02 -10.53
CA PHE A 121 7.62 9.13 -11.68
C PHE A 121 8.85 8.39 -12.26
N ASP A 122 9.81 7.97 -11.43
CA ASP A 122 11.01 7.25 -11.87
C ASP A 122 10.67 5.88 -12.47
N LEU A 123 9.59 5.26 -11.97
CA LEU A 123 9.09 3.96 -12.42
C LEU A 123 7.62 4.08 -12.83
N ASN A 124 7.24 3.42 -13.92
CA ASN A 124 5.83 3.17 -14.21
C ASN A 124 5.29 1.97 -13.40
N THR A 125 3.97 1.75 -13.43
CA THR A 125 3.30 0.70 -12.65
C THR A 125 3.83 -0.70 -12.92
N ASN A 126 4.17 -1.02 -14.17
CA ASN A 126 4.76 -2.32 -14.53
C ASN A 126 6.17 -2.49 -13.95
N GLU A 127 6.96 -1.42 -13.90
CA GLU A 127 8.29 -1.44 -13.29
C GLU A 127 8.21 -1.54 -11.77
N MET A 128 7.22 -0.89 -11.13
CA MET A 128 6.96 -1.07 -9.70
C MET A 128 6.57 -2.52 -9.36
N LEU A 129 5.70 -3.14 -10.19
CA LEU A 129 5.37 -4.57 -10.08
C LEU A 129 6.61 -5.46 -10.22
N ARG A 130 7.51 -5.16 -11.17
CA ARG A 130 8.78 -5.90 -11.32
C ARG A 130 9.67 -5.73 -10.10
N ALA A 131 9.76 -4.53 -9.53
CA ALA A 131 10.52 -4.29 -8.31
C ALA A 131 9.97 -5.14 -7.15
N ALA A 132 8.66 -5.10 -6.91
CA ALA A 132 8.02 -5.90 -5.86
C ALA A 132 8.24 -7.42 -6.07
N ALA A 133 8.06 -7.91 -7.30
CA ALA A 133 8.30 -9.31 -7.64
C ALA A 133 9.78 -9.72 -7.53
N GLY A 134 10.70 -8.80 -7.80
CA GLY A 134 12.14 -8.98 -7.55
C GLY A 134 12.40 -9.16 -6.07
N LEU A 135 11.91 -8.24 -5.24
CA LEU A 135 12.08 -8.28 -3.79
C LEU A 135 11.53 -9.58 -3.21
N ALA A 136 10.33 -10.01 -3.61
CA ALA A 136 9.72 -11.27 -3.19
C ALA A 136 10.55 -12.52 -3.59
N ARG A 137 11.42 -12.40 -4.60
CA ARG A 137 12.39 -13.43 -5.00
C ARG A 137 13.78 -13.25 -4.39
N GLY A 138 13.93 -12.32 -3.45
CA GLY A 138 15.18 -12.07 -2.72
C GLY A 138 16.20 -11.24 -3.48
N ARG A 139 15.78 -10.41 -4.45
CA ARG A 139 16.68 -9.52 -5.19
C ARG A 139 16.12 -8.11 -5.32
N ASP A 140 16.97 -7.10 -5.27
CA ASP A 140 16.58 -5.73 -5.62
C ASP A 140 16.48 -5.54 -7.14
N LEU A 141 16.04 -4.36 -7.57
CA LEU A 141 15.87 -3.98 -8.97
C LEU A 141 17.21 -3.90 -9.74
N ALA A 142 18.34 -3.76 -9.03
CA ALA A 142 19.68 -3.80 -9.60
C ALA A 142 20.25 -5.24 -9.68
N GLY A 143 19.53 -6.23 -9.13
CA GLY A 143 19.91 -7.63 -9.13
C GLY A 143 20.72 -8.07 -7.90
N ASN A 144 20.95 -7.18 -6.94
CA ASN A 144 21.67 -7.49 -5.71
C ASN A 144 20.83 -8.41 -4.82
N GLU A 145 21.48 -9.32 -4.09
CA GLU A 145 20.82 -10.27 -3.21
C GLU A 145 20.38 -9.63 -1.89
N LEU A 146 19.17 -9.98 -1.45
CA LEU A 146 18.64 -9.60 -0.15
C LEU A 146 18.94 -10.68 0.89
N ARG A 147 19.21 -10.25 2.13
CA ARG A 147 19.23 -11.14 3.28
C ARG A 147 17.81 -11.36 3.79
N GLY A 148 17.17 -12.39 3.25
CA GLY A 148 15.76 -12.68 3.50
C GLY A 148 14.86 -12.00 2.47
N ALA A 149 13.83 -12.71 2.02
CA ALA A 149 12.85 -12.20 1.08
C ALA A 149 11.53 -11.87 1.82
N PRO A 150 10.92 -10.70 1.57
CA PRO A 150 9.59 -10.42 2.08
C PRO A 150 8.54 -11.34 1.45
N ARG A 151 7.51 -11.69 2.21
CA ARG A 151 6.32 -12.36 1.69
C ARG A 151 5.34 -11.31 1.19
N LEU A 152 5.36 -11.03 -0.11
CA LEU A 152 4.42 -10.13 -0.77
C LEU A 152 3.32 -10.93 -1.48
N PHE A 153 2.14 -10.32 -1.66
CA PHE A 153 1.04 -10.85 -2.45
C PHE A 153 0.70 -9.89 -3.60
#